data_AF-E4QSB8-F1
#
_entry.id   AF-E4QSB8-F1
#
_cell.length_a   1.000
_cell.length_b   1.000
_cell.length_c   1.000
_cell.angle_alpha   90.00
_cell.angle_beta   90.00
_cell.angle_gamma   90.00
#
_symmetry.space_group_name_H-M   'P 1'
#
loop_
_entity.id
_entity.type
_entity.pdbx_description
1 polymer ?
#
loop_
_entity_poly.entity_id
_entity_poly.type
_entity_poly.pdbx_seq_one_letter_code
_entity_poly.pdbx_strand_id
1 'polypeptide(L)'
;MKVENHNLAVASLKTQRISAFKARLVAVLLKGKKVSDALAILSHTKKKASPIFTKLINSAVANAINNHGFEHSNLIIKAAIVNEGPTLKRFRPRAKGAASQILKRTSHFKVILASQNGGESQNQEYQETEKNLVSKSPENTQSGALSQQSQAEQPQNDPENGVDSQLSAKTNSTTTAKKTDLADNNTKNDATNTVLTQEKEVK
;
A
#
# COMPACT_ATOMS: atom_id res chain seq x y z
N MET A 1 -1.34 25.15 -19.16
CA MET A 1 -0.57 25.63 -17.98
C MET A 1 -0.02 24.42 -17.23
N LYS A 2 1.29 24.36 -16.95
CA LYS A 2 1.83 23.39 -15.98
C LYS A 2 1.76 24.05 -14.61
N VAL A 3 1.01 23.46 -13.69
CA VAL A 3 1.06 23.83 -12.27
C VAL A 3 2.43 23.39 -11.75
N GLU A 4 3.30 24.35 -11.41
CA GLU A 4 4.61 24.05 -10.85
C GLU A 4 4.46 23.77 -9.35
N ASN A 5 4.62 22.51 -8.98
CA ASN A 5 4.65 22.11 -7.58
C ASN A 5 6.09 22.24 -7.08
N HIS A 6 6.45 23.39 -6.50
CA HIS A 6 7.81 23.66 -6.00
C HIS A 6 8.26 22.69 -4.90
N ASN A 7 7.33 21.97 -4.27
CA ASN A 7 7.59 21.05 -3.15
C ASN A 7 7.97 19.63 -3.60
N LEU A 8 8.05 19.38 -4.91
CA LEU A 8 8.27 18.04 -5.46
C LEU A 8 9.50 18.01 -6.37
N ALA A 9 10.40 17.07 -6.10
CA ALA A 9 11.50 16.74 -6.99
C ALA A 9 11.15 15.51 -7.83
N VAL A 10 11.43 15.55 -9.13
CA VAL A 10 11.08 14.47 -10.07
C VAL A 10 12.33 13.95 -10.77
N ALA A 11 12.40 12.63 -10.91
CA ALA A 11 13.33 11.97 -11.82
C ALA A 11 12.60 10.97 -12.72
N SER A 12 13.04 10.84 -13.96
CA SER A 12 12.46 9.90 -14.91
C SER A 12 13.52 9.17 -15.70
N LEU A 13 13.26 7.90 -16.00
CA LEU A 13 14.15 7.04 -16.79
C LEU A 13 13.30 6.29 -17.82
N LYS A 14 13.63 6.47 -19.10
CA LYS A 14 12.80 5.98 -20.21
C LYS A 14 13.42 4.76 -20.90
N THR A 15 12.56 3.89 -21.43
CA THR A 15 12.92 2.82 -22.38
C THR A 15 13.80 1.71 -21.78
N GLN A 16 13.57 1.36 -20.51
CA GLN A 16 14.33 0.29 -19.88
C GLN A 16 13.85 -1.09 -20.27
N ARG A 17 14.81 -1.99 -20.49
CA ARG A 17 14.61 -3.39 -20.92
C ARG A 17 14.15 -4.30 -19.77
N ILE A 18 13.03 -3.96 -19.18
CA ILE A 18 12.33 -4.72 -18.14
C ILE A 18 10.82 -4.58 -18.33
N SER A 19 10.08 -5.63 -17.97
CA SER A 19 8.62 -5.57 -17.98
C SER A 19 8.12 -4.67 -16.86
N ALA A 20 7.15 -3.81 -17.15
CA ALA A 20 6.55 -2.90 -16.18
C ALA A 20 6.05 -3.66 -14.93
N PHE A 21 5.43 -4.83 -15.10
CA PHE A 21 4.93 -5.63 -13.98
C PHE A 21 6.03 -6.03 -12.99
N LYS A 22 7.18 -6.51 -13.49
CA LYS A 22 8.31 -6.91 -12.64
C LYS A 22 8.92 -5.72 -11.89
N ALA A 23 8.88 -4.54 -12.48
CA ALA A 23 9.35 -3.31 -11.87
C ALA A 23 8.35 -2.72 -10.86
N ARG A 24 7.05 -2.85 -11.10
CA ARG A 24 5.99 -2.42 -10.17
C ARG A 24 6.07 -3.13 -8.82
N LEU A 25 6.46 -4.41 -8.81
CA LEU A 25 6.68 -5.15 -7.55
C LEU A 25 7.66 -4.44 -6.61
N VAL A 26 8.72 -3.85 -7.16
CA VAL A 26 9.69 -3.07 -6.35
C VAL A 26 9.15 -1.69 -6.06
N ALA A 27 8.50 -1.03 -7.02
CA ALA A 27 7.92 0.31 -6.82
C ALA A 27 6.94 0.38 -5.63
N VAL A 28 6.14 -0.67 -5.43
CA VAL A 28 5.19 -0.76 -4.31
C VAL A 28 5.91 -0.74 -2.96
N LEU A 29 7.07 -1.40 -2.84
CA LEU A 29 7.86 -1.44 -1.59
C LEU A 29 8.41 -0.08 -1.19
N LEU A 30 8.70 0.78 -2.17
CA LEU A 30 9.36 2.08 -1.96
C LEU A 30 8.38 3.20 -1.61
N LYS A 31 7.12 3.06 -2.01
CA LYS A 31 6.12 4.12 -1.86
C LYS A 31 5.91 4.45 -0.38
N GLY A 32 6.04 5.72 -0.02
CA GLY A 32 5.83 6.24 1.33
C GLY A 32 7.00 6.02 2.30
N LYS A 33 8.14 5.50 1.84
CA LYS A 33 9.35 5.34 2.65
C LYS A 33 10.26 6.58 2.56
N LYS A 34 11.03 6.81 3.62
CA LYS A 34 12.15 7.76 3.58
C LYS A 34 13.20 7.27 2.59
N VAL A 35 13.95 8.20 2.00
CA VAL A 35 14.98 7.87 1.00
C VAL A 35 16.04 6.92 1.57
N SER A 36 16.49 7.14 2.81
CA SER A 36 17.44 6.26 3.50
C SER A 36 16.95 4.80 3.56
N ASP A 37 15.72 4.61 4.02
CA ASP A 37 15.12 3.30 4.22
C ASP A 37 14.87 2.62 2.89
N ALA A 38 14.45 3.38 1.88
CA ALA A 38 14.25 2.89 0.53
C ALA A 38 15.56 2.36 -0.09
N LEU A 39 16.68 3.07 0.12
CA LEU A 39 18.00 2.60 -0.35
C LEU A 39 18.43 1.32 0.37
N ALA A 40 18.19 1.21 1.68
CA ALA A 40 18.46 0.00 2.44
C ALA A 40 17.62 -1.20 1.96
N ILE A 41 16.33 -0.99 1.71
CA ILE A 41 15.43 -2.02 1.15
C ILE A 41 15.92 -2.47 -0.23
N LEU A 42 16.32 -1.53 -1.09
CA LEU A 42 16.78 -1.85 -2.44
C LEU A 42 18.05 -2.69 -2.46
N SER A 43 18.99 -2.43 -1.54
CA SER A 43 20.23 -3.20 -1.42
C SER A 43 20.00 -4.68 -1.08
N HIS A 44 18.95 -4.98 -0.33
CA HIS A 44 18.63 -6.36 0.09
C HIS A 44 17.56 -7.04 -0.79
N THR A 45 16.89 -6.28 -1.64
CA THR A 45 15.85 -6.81 -2.52
C THR A 45 16.46 -7.48 -3.75
N LYS A 46 16.42 -8.82 -3.79
CA LYS A 46 16.89 -9.66 -4.90
C LYS A 46 15.98 -9.60 -6.14
N LYS A 47 15.84 -8.42 -6.76
CA LYS A 47 15.06 -8.20 -8.00
C LYS A 47 15.88 -7.39 -9.01
N LYS A 48 15.71 -7.70 -10.30
CA LYS A 48 16.39 -6.97 -11.41
C LYS A 48 16.08 -5.47 -11.43
N ALA A 49 14.92 -5.06 -10.91
CA ALA A 49 14.52 -3.66 -10.86
C ALA A 49 15.25 -2.87 -9.76
N SER A 50 15.79 -3.52 -8.73
CA SER A 50 16.43 -2.84 -7.59
C SER A 50 17.58 -1.91 -8.01
N PRO A 51 18.62 -2.36 -8.75
CA PRO A 51 19.71 -1.49 -9.15
C PRO A 51 19.27 -0.34 -10.08
N ILE A 52 18.16 -0.53 -10.81
CA ILE A 52 17.58 0.53 -11.67
C ILE A 52 16.97 1.62 -10.78
N PHE A 53 16.21 1.24 -9.76
CA PHE A 53 15.62 2.17 -8.81
C PHE A 53 16.68 2.88 -7.95
N THR A 54 17.74 2.21 -7.52
CA THR A 54 18.84 2.84 -6.77
C THR A 54 19.43 4.03 -7.55
N LYS A 55 19.76 3.82 -8.82
CA LYS A 55 20.27 4.90 -9.69
C LYS A 55 19.27 6.03 -9.86
N LEU A 56 17.99 5.68 -10.04
CA LEU A 56 16.93 6.66 -10.26
C LEU A 56 16.64 7.50 -9.00
N ILE A 57 16.66 6.91 -7.81
CA ILE A 57 16.49 7.61 -6.54
C ILE A 57 17.67 8.54 -6.29
N ASN A 58 18.91 8.09 -6.52
CA ASN A 58 20.08 8.94 -6.37
C ASN A 58 20.01 10.17 -7.29
N SER A 59 19.54 10.00 -8.53
CA SER A 59 19.28 11.12 -9.43
C SER A 59 18.16 12.04 -8.93
N ALA A 60 17.09 11.50 -8.35
CA ALA A 60 16.01 12.30 -7.77
C ALA A 60 16.47 13.11 -6.55
N VAL A 61 17.32 12.54 -5.71
CA VAL A 61 17.94 13.21 -4.56
C VAL A 61 18.84 14.35 -5.02
N ALA A 62 19.67 14.13 -6.04
CA ALA A 62 20.50 15.19 -6.62
C ALA A 62 19.65 16.35 -7.16
N ASN A 63 18.54 16.05 -7.82
CA ASN A 63 17.60 17.09 -8.27
C ASN A 63 16.96 17.83 -7.09
N ALA A 64 16.60 17.12 -6.02
CA ALA A 64 16.01 17.71 -4.82
C ALA A 64 16.95 18.69 -4.12
N ILE A 65 18.23 18.34 -4.00
CA ILE A 65 19.24 19.20 -3.35
C ILE A 65 19.57 20.38 -4.24
N ASN A 66 19.96 20.13 -5.50
CA ASN A 66 20.55 21.17 -6.34
C ASN A 66 19.51 22.16 -6.90
N ASN A 67 18.31 21.69 -7.23
CA ASN A 67 17.30 22.52 -7.90
C ASN A 67 16.20 23.03 -6.95
N HIS A 68 15.92 22.28 -5.88
CA HIS A 68 14.82 22.59 -4.96
C HIS A 68 15.28 22.98 -3.54
N GLY A 69 16.59 22.89 -3.23
CA GLY A 69 17.13 23.27 -1.93
C GLY A 69 16.62 22.42 -0.78
N PHE A 70 16.24 21.16 -1.02
CA PHE A 70 15.74 20.27 0.03
C PHE A 70 16.87 19.59 0.79
N GLU A 71 16.68 19.45 2.11
CA GLU A 71 17.54 18.67 2.98
C GLU A 71 17.39 17.17 2.75
N HIS A 72 18.52 16.45 2.72
CA HIS A 72 18.56 15.01 2.42
C HIS A 72 17.74 14.16 3.41
N SER A 73 17.80 14.52 4.70
CA SER A 73 17.16 13.80 5.80
C SER A 73 15.63 13.80 5.73
N ASN A 74 15.04 14.82 5.11
CA ASN A 74 13.60 15.05 5.11
C ASN A 74 12.91 14.60 3.81
N LEU A 75 13.61 13.86 2.94
CA LEU A 75 13.07 13.39 1.67
C LEU A 75 12.29 12.08 1.81
N ILE A 76 11.05 12.10 1.32
CA ILE A 76 10.17 10.92 1.25
C ILE A 76 9.82 10.62 -0.20
N ILE A 77 9.75 9.33 -0.54
CA ILE A 77 9.25 8.87 -1.84
C ILE A 77 7.72 8.98 -1.84
N LYS A 78 7.20 10.07 -2.41
CA LYS A 78 5.74 10.28 -2.56
C LYS A 78 5.12 9.28 -3.54
N ALA A 79 5.79 9.05 -4.68
CA ALA A 79 5.31 8.12 -5.69
C ALA A 79 6.46 7.49 -6.48
N ALA A 80 6.33 6.19 -6.75
CA ALA A 80 7.16 5.45 -7.69
C ALA A 80 6.24 4.86 -8.77
N ILE A 81 6.28 5.43 -9.97
CA ILE A 81 5.38 5.11 -11.08
C ILE A 81 6.18 4.35 -12.14
N VAL A 82 5.59 3.25 -12.62
CA VAL A 82 6.18 2.44 -13.70
C VAL A 82 5.13 2.22 -14.79
N ASN A 83 5.37 2.83 -15.93
CA ASN A 83 4.53 2.76 -17.11
C ASN A 83 5.10 1.78 -18.13
N GLU A 84 4.22 1.24 -18.98
CA GLU A 84 4.65 0.45 -20.13
C GLU A 84 5.33 1.34 -21.16
N GLY A 85 6.35 0.79 -21.82
CA GLY A 85 7.05 1.43 -22.93
C GLY A 85 6.82 0.68 -24.24
N PRO A 86 7.53 1.10 -25.32
CA PRO A 86 7.43 0.44 -26.62
C PRO A 86 7.80 -1.05 -26.51
N THR A 87 6.95 -1.91 -27.08
CA THR A 87 7.16 -3.35 -27.08
C THR A 87 7.64 -3.81 -28.44
N LEU A 88 8.82 -4.43 -28.49
CA LEU A 88 9.33 -5.00 -29.74
C LEU A 88 8.77 -6.41 -29.95
N LYS A 89 8.31 -6.67 -31.17
CA LYS A 89 7.80 -7.97 -31.61
C LYS A 89 8.93 -8.82 -32.20
N ARG A 90 9.03 -10.09 -31.83
CA ARG A 90 9.94 -11.09 -32.41
C ARG A 90 9.16 -12.37 -32.61
N PHE A 91 9.45 -13.14 -33.66
CA PHE A 91 8.80 -14.43 -33.89
C PHE A 91 9.73 -15.57 -33.49
N ARG A 92 9.18 -16.61 -32.86
CA ARG A 92 9.88 -17.85 -32.58
C ARG A 92 9.20 -18.98 -33.36
N PRO A 93 9.94 -19.73 -34.19
CA PRO A 93 9.39 -20.86 -34.93
C PRO A 93 8.88 -21.94 -33.96
N ARG A 94 7.83 -22.65 -34.36
CA ARG A 94 7.18 -23.76 -33.64
C ARG A 94 6.93 -24.92 -34.62
N ALA A 95 6.44 -26.05 -34.09
CA ALA A 95 6.13 -27.23 -34.88
C ALA A 95 5.07 -26.95 -35.97
N LYS A 96 5.09 -27.75 -37.05
CA LYS A 96 4.12 -27.70 -38.16
C LYS A 96 4.01 -26.33 -38.84
N GLY A 97 5.13 -25.63 -39.04
CA GLY A 97 5.16 -24.32 -39.73
C GLY A 97 4.55 -23.14 -38.94
N ALA A 98 4.16 -23.36 -37.69
CA ALA A 98 3.60 -22.29 -36.85
C ALA A 98 4.68 -21.35 -36.31
N ALA A 99 4.31 -20.10 -36.05
CA ALA A 99 5.18 -19.12 -35.40
C ALA A 99 4.45 -18.44 -34.23
N SER A 100 5.07 -18.46 -33.05
CA SER A 100 4.56 -17.74 -31.88
C SER A 100 5.32 -16.45 -31.67
N GLN A 101 4.62 -15.39 -31.27
CA GLN A 101 5.23 -14.09 -31.02
C GLN A 101 5.81 -13.99 -29.60
N ILE A 102 7.01 -13.42 -29.49
CA ILE A 102 7.67 -13.04 -28.24
C ILE A 102 7.71 -11.52 -28.15
N LEU A 103 7.17 -10.99 -27.06
CA LEU A 103 7.15 -9.57 -26.76
C LEU A 103 8.38 -9.18 -25.92
N LYS A 104 9.28 -8.39 -26.49
CA LYS A 104 10.39 -7.75 -25.76
C LYS A 104 9.90 -6.40 -25.23
N ARG A 105 9.20 -6.47 -24.09
CA ARG A 105 8.61 -5.32 -23.40
C ARG A 105 9.68 -4.40 -22.82
N THR A 106 9.38 -3.10 -22.82
CA THR A 106 10.16 -2.08 -22.11
C THR A 106 9.26 -1.30 -21.15
N SER A 107 9.86 -0.50 -20.28
CA SER A 107 9.13 0.33 -19.33
C SER A 107 9.75 1.71 -19.13
N HIS A 108 8.93 2.65 -18.71
CA HIS A 108 9.33 3.99 -18.28
C HIS A 108 9.13 4.11 -16.77
N PHE A 109 10.13 4.63 -16.07
CA PHE A 109 10.14 4.83 -14.63
C PHE A 109 10.01 6.32 -14.33
N LYS A 110 9.27 6.66 -13.28
CA LYS A 110 9.18 8.01 -12.73
C LYS A 110 9.14 7.92 -11.21
N VAL A 111 10.03 8.63 -10.55
CA VAL A 111 10.07 8.76 -9.08
C VAL A 111 9.81 10.21 -8.72
N ILE A 112 8.96 10.42 -7.74
CA ILE A 112 8.58 11.72 -7.20
C ILE A 112 8.95 11.72 -5.72
N LEU A 113 9.84 12.62 -5.33
CA LEU A 113 10.19 12.90 -3.95
C LEU A 113 9.44 14.14 -3.47
N ALA A 114 9.10 14.15 -2.18
CA ALA A 114 8.53 15.29 -1.49
C ALA A 114 9.35 15.59 -0.24
N SER A 115 9.43 16.86 0.13
CA SER A 115 9.94 17.28 1.45
C SER A 115 8.90 17.00 2.53
N GLN A 116 9.32 16.44 3.66
CA GLN A 116 8.47 16.08 4.80
C GLN A 116 8.01 17.30 5.63
N ASN A 117 8.60 18.48 5.42
CA ASN A 117 8.38 19.68 6.26
C ASN A 117 6.96 20.30 6.21
N GLY A 118 6.01 19.71 5.47
CA GLY A 118 4.66 20.26 5.28
C GLY A 118 3.57 19.72 6.20
N GLY A 119 3.88 18.90 7.21
CA GLY A 119 2.87 18.16 8.00
C GLY A 119 2.69 18.57 9.47
N GLU A 120 3.65 19.29 10.07
CA GLU A 120 3.64 19.54 11.51
C GLU A 120 3.17 20.95 11.87
N SER A 121 3.30 21.93 10.97
CA SER A 121 2.86 23.31 11.23
C SER A 121 1.34 23.48 11.28
N GLN A 122 0.58 22.66 10.55
CA GLN A 122 -0.89 22.76 10.53
C GLN A 122 -1.50 22.32 11.86
N ASN A 123 -0.89 21.38 12.59
CA ASN A 123 -1.42 20.88 13.86
C ASN A 123 -1.17 21.82 15.05
N GLN A 124 -0.20 22.74 14.97
CA GLN A 124 0.04 23.72 16.03
C GLN A 124 -0.98 24.86 15.99
N GLU A 125 -1.41 25.26 14.80
CA GLU A 125 -2.42 26.31 14.59
C GLU A 125 -3.83 25.89 15.09
N TYR A 126 -4.18 24.60 14.98
CA TYR A 126 -5.42 24.06 15.58
C TYR A 126 -5.37 24.00 17.12
N GLN A 127 -4.19 23.82 17.71
CA GLN A 127 -4.05 23.71 19.18
C GLN A 127 -3.94 25.09 19.87
N GLU A 128 -3.48 26.10 19.14
CA GLU A 128 -3.43 27.50 19.60
C GLU A 128 -4.79 28.19 19.50
N THR A 129 -5.61 27.84 18.50
CA THR A 129 -6.98 28.34 18.36
C THR A 129 -7.91 27.83 19.47
N GLU A 130 -7.86 26.53 19.82
CA GLU A 130 -8.66 25.96 20.91
C GLU A 130 -8.32 26.58 22.29
N LYS A 131 -7.05 26.89 22.56
CA LYS A 131 -6.63 27.54 23.82
C LYS A 131 -7.04 29.01 23.91
N ASN A 132 -7.25 29.68 22.78
CA ASN A 132 -7.64 31.09 22.72
C ASN A 132 -9.17 31.29 22.78
N LEU A 133 -9.96 30.25 22.49
CA LEU A 133 -11.42 30.27 22.70
C LEU A 133 -11.82 30.10 24.18
N VAL A 134 -11.05 29.37 24.98
CA VAL A 134 -11.37 29.10 26.40
C VAL A 134 -11.11 30.30 27.32
N SER A 135 -10.24 31.24 26.94
CA SER A 135 -9.85 32.40 27.77
C SER A 135 -10.70 33.67 27.56
N LYS A 136 -11.75 33.61 26.72
CA LYS A 136 -12.57 34.77 26.33
C LYS A 136 -14.00 34.77 26.88
N SER A 137 -14.31 33.92 27.87
CA SER A 137 -15.56 34.03 28.62
C SER A 137 -15.41 35.09 29.71
N PRO A 138 -16.15 36.22 29.69
CA PRO A 138 -16.10 37.17 30.78
C PRO A 138 -16.93 36.64 31.96
N GLU A 139 -16.27 36.46 33.10
CA GLU A 139 -16.93 36.52 34.40
C GLU A 139 -17.46 37.94 34.62
N ASN A 140 -18.78 38.05 34.92
CA ASN A 140 -19.36 38.76 36.06
C ASN A 140 -20.77 39.29 35.73
N THR A 141 -21.79 38.83 36.46
CA THR A 141 -22.73 39.71 37.22
C THR A 141 -23.52 38.84 38.21
N GLN A 142 -23.53 39.31 39.45
CA GLN A 142 -24.14 38.71 40.62
C GLN A 142 -25.67 38.86 40.64
N SER A 143 -26.29 38.01 41.46
CA SER A 143 -27.50 38.23 42.29
C SER A 143 -28.90 38.05 41.67
N GLY A 144 -29.72 37.24 42.37
CA GLY A 144 -31.16 37.54 42.56
C GLY A 144 -32.19 36.44 42.29
N ALA A 145 -32.59 35.73 43.36
CA ALA A 145 -33.93 35.16 43.68
C ALA A 145 -34.70 34.29 42.64
N LEU A 146 -35.00 33.00 42.90
CA LEU A 146 -36.00 32.37 43.79
C LEU A 146 -37.40 32.13 43.14
N SER A 147 -37.83 30.85 43.18
CA SER A 147 -39.23 30.36 43.31
C SER A 147 -40.09 30.34 42.00
N GLN A 148 -40.95 29.38 41.64
CA GLN A 148 -41.65 28.24 42.28
C GLN A 148 -42.23 27.25 41.21
N GLN A 149 -42.22 25.95 41.53
CA GLN A 149 -43.21 24.84 41.34
C GLN A 149 -44.30 24.94 40.23
N SER A 150 -44.66 23.90 39.45
CA SER A 150 -45.48 22.73 39.88
C SER A 150 -45.85 21.77 38.72
N GLN A 151 -45.96 20.46 39.02
CA GLN A 151 -46.85 19.40 38.47
C GLN A 151 -46.54 18.82 37.06
N ALA A 152 -46.13 17.54 36.90
CA ALA A 152 -46.90 16.26 36.90
C ALA A 152 -46.87 15.72 35.44
N GLU A 153 -46.68 14.45 35.04
CA GLU A 153 -46.91 13.11 35.59
C GLU A 153 -46.06 12.09 34.77
N GLN A 154 -45.64 10.98 35.39
CA GLN A 154 -45.30 9.72 34.72
C GLN A 154 -46.52 8.79 34.86
N PRO A 155 -46.71 7.83 33.95
CA PRO A 155 -46.72 6.47 34.47
C PRO A 155 -46.00 5.43 33.59
N GLN A 156 -45.42 4.48 34.32
CA GLN A 156 -44.93 3.18 33.90
C GLN A 156 -46.04 2.31 33.27
N ASN A 157 -45.66 1.30 32.47
CA ASN A 157 -46.09 -0.10 32.56
C ASN A 157 -45.58 -0.89 31.33
N ASP A 158 -44.63 -1.81 31.54
CA ASP A 158 -44.50 -3.05 30.75
C ASP A 158 -45.25 -4.16 31.53
N PRO A 159 -45.83 -5.20 30.88
CA PRO A 159 -45.07 -6.46 30.76
C PRO A 159 -45.41 -7.39 29.57
N GLU A 160 -44.38 -8.18 29.19
CA GLU A 160 -44.31 -9.59 28.76
C GLU A 160 -45.41 -10.29 27.91
N ASN A 161 -44.97 -10.88 26.78
CA ASN A 161 -44.75 -12.33 26.53
C ASN A 161 -45.33 -12.86 25.19
N GLY A 162 -44.54 -13.67 24.45
CA GLY A 162 -45.09 -14.62 23.45
C GLY A 162 -44.48 -14.70 22.04
N VAL A 163 -43.32 -15.36 21.93
CA VAL A 163 -42.84 -16.34 20.91
C VAL A 163 -43.24 -16.26 19.41
N ASP A 164 -42.19 -16.46 18.59
CA ASP A 164 -42.09 -17.31 17.37
C ASP A 164 -41.86 -16.69 15.98
N SER A 165 -40.62 -16.91 15.52
CA SER A 165 -40.24 -17.50 14.23
C SER A 165 -40.55 -16.76 12.91
N GLN A 166 -39.50 -16.32 12.22
CA GLN A 166 -39.04 -16.83 10.92
C GLN A 166 -38.19 -15.77 10.19
N LEU A 167 -36.88 -15.94 10.27
CA LEU A 167 -35.89 -15.24 9.44
C LEU A 167 -35.57 -16.17 8.25
N SER A 168 -36.16 -15.92 7.08
CA SER A 168 -35.81 -16.65 5.85
C SER A 168 -34.81 -15.83 5.02
N ALA A 169 -33.53 -16.15 5.18
CA ALA A 169 -32.48 -15.80 4.23
C ALA A 169 -32.70 -16.58 2.91
N LYS A 170 -32.80 -15.88 1.78
CA LYS A 170 -32.74 -16.48 0.44
C LYS A 170 -31.42 -16.08 -0.22
N THR A 171 -30.46 -16.99 -0.21
CA THR A 171 -29.30 -17.01 -1.10
C THR A 171 -29.65 -17.90 -2.31
N ASN A 172 -29.53 -17.35 -3.52
CA ASN A 172 -29.70 -18.10 -4.76
C ASN A 172 -28.34 -18.71 -5.18
N SER A 173 -28.20 -20.03 -5.06
CA SER A 173 -27.15 -20.78 -5.75
C SER A 173 -27.72 -22.07 -6.34
N THR A 174 -27.95 -22.05 -7.65
CA THR A 174 -28.42 -23.17 -8.45
C THR A 174 -27.34 -24.26 -8.53
N THR A 175 -27.68 -25.44 -8.03
CA THR A 175 -26.94 -26.70 -8.17
C THR A 175 -27.25 -27.35 -9.52
N THR A 176 -26.23 -27.69 -10.31
CA THR A 176 -26.32 -28.76 -11.29
C THR A 176 -25.44 -29.91 -10.80
N ALA A 177 -26.08 -30.93 -10.26
CA ALA A 177 -25.45 -32.17 -9.83
C ALA A 177 -25.11 -33.04 -11.05
N LYS A 178 -23.89 -33.59 -11.06
CA LYS A 178 -23.57 -34.81 -11.79
C LYS A 178 -22.84 -35.74 -10.82
N LYS A 179 -23.52 -36.85 -10.52
CA LYS A 179 -23.09 -37.96 -9.67
C LYS A 179 -22.28 -38.96 -10.51
N THR A 180 -21.14 -39.40 -9.98
CA THR A 180 -20.41 -40.68 -10.16
C THR A 180 -18.96 -40.43 -9.72
N ASP A 181 -18.24 -41.18 -8.89
CA ASP A 181 -18.48 -42.30 -7.99
C ASP A 181 -17.31 -42.28 -6.99
N LEU A 182 -17.54 -42.90 -5.83
CA LEU A 182 -16.61 -43.19 -4.74
C LEU A 182 -15.25 -43.76 -5.23
N ALA A 183 -14.15 -43.20 -4.74
CA ALA A 183 -12.89 -43.94 -4.57
C ALA A 183 -12.07 -43.31 -3.43
N ASP A 184 -12.18 -43.90 -2.26
CA ASP A 184 -11.21 -43.80 -1.18
C ASP A 184 -9.83 -44.24 -1.67
N ASN A 185 -8.77 -43.49 -1.34
CA ASN A 185 -7.40 -43.99 -1.23
C ASN A 185 -6.54 -43.03 -0.39
N ASN A 186 -6.82 -43.03 0.91
CA ASN A 186 -5.80 -42.76 1.92
C ASN A 186 -5.13 -44.11 2.23
N THR A 187 -3.92 -44.35 1.74
CA THR A 187 -3.12 -45.53 2.08
C THR A 187 -1.63 -45.25 1.82
N LYS A 188 -0.83 -45.36 2.90
CA LYS A 188 0.65 -45.46 2.99
C LYS A 188 1.42 -44.14 2.77
N ASN A 189 2.14 -43.55 3.73
CA ASN A 189 2.92 -44.09 4.84
C ASN A 189 3.69 -45.37 4.49
N ASP A 190 4.85 -45.20 3.83
CA ASP A 190 6.04 -46.06 3.91
C ASP A 190 7.23 -45.15 3.52
N ALA A 191 8.08 -44.70 4.44
CA ALA A 191 9.16 -45.43 5.11
C ALA A 191 10.28 -45.88 4.14
N THR A 192 11.35 -45.08 4.08
CA THR A 192 12.78 -45.48 4.06
C THR A 192 13.62 -44.18 4.10
N ASN A 193 13.99 -43.64 5.26
CA ASN A 193 15.24 -43.93 5.98
C ASN A 193 16.12 -45.07 5.42
N THR A 194 17.44 -44.90 5.54
CA THR A 194 18.59 -45.70 5.02
C THR A 194 19.22 -44.98 3.82
N VAL A 195 20.42 -44.39 3.85
CA VAL A 195 21.71 -44.90 4.38
C VAL A 195 22.59 -43.75 4.89
N LEU A 196 23.09 -43.91 6.12
CA LEU A 196 24.35 -43.34 6.60
C LEU A 196 25.51 -43.75 5.68
N THR A 197 26.27 -42.79 5.17
CA THR A 197 27.72 -42.97 4.99
C THR A 197 28.43 -41.73 5.53
N GLN A 198 28.92 -41.88 6.77
CA GLN A 198 30.16 -41.24 7.21
C GLN A 198 31.36 -41.87 6.46
N GLU A 199 32.52 -41.23 6.60
CA GLU A 199 33.83 -41.53 5.97
C GLU A 199 34.04 -40.83 4.61
N LYS A 200 35.04 -39.97 4.36
CA LYS A 200 36.35 -39.80 4.98
C LYS A 200 36.91 -38.40 4.69
N GLU A 201 37.64 -37.88 5.66
CA GLU A 201 38.68 -36.86 5.54
C GLU A 201 39.63 -37.17 4.38
N VAL A 202 40.06 -36.15 3.61
CA VAL A 202 41.47 -35.95 3.22
C VAL A 202 41.70 -34.45 2.96
N LYS A 203 42.63 -33.88 3.74
CA LYS A 203 43.48 -32.67 3.59
C LYS A 203 43.14 -31.63 2.51
#